data_AF-J0R3U1-F1
#
_entry.id   AF-J0R3U1-F1
#
_cell.length_a   1.000
_cell.length_b   1.000
_cell.length_c   1.000
_cell.angle_alpha   90.00
_cell.angle_beta   90.00
_cell.angle_gamma   90.00
#
_symmetry.space_group_name_H-M   'P 1'
#
loop_
_entity.id
_entity.type
_entity.pdbx_description
1 polymer ?
#
loop_
_entity_poly.entity_id
_entity_poly.type
_entity_poly.pdbx_seq_one_letter_code
_entity_poly.pdbx_strand_id
1 'polypeptide(L)'
;MIQYFNNLIIMDKIRFKVFILLPFLTLTLYLLPVHANDWILKKGLENQFLSSTMMKIGHNSFTKEQIEKRLRDHGFNHIKHLLLDPDGIWRALISHNGHNYKVSIDYSGDIFVEQ
;
A
#
# COMPACT_ATOMS: atom_id res chain seq x y z
N MET A 1 0.87 -61.60 31.79
CA MET A 1 0.34 -60.77 32.90
C MET A 1 1.35 -59.72 33.41
N ILE A 2 2.66 -60.00 33.49
CA ILE A 2 3.68 -59.03 33.99
C ILE A 2 4.03 -57.92 32.96
N GLN A 3 4.00 -58.20 31.66
CA GLN A 3 4.32 -57.23 30.59
C GLN A 3 3.38 -56.01 30.55
N TYR A 4 2.10 -56.17 30.91
CA TYR A 4 1.11 -55.09 30.85
C TYR A 4 1.27 -54.07 31.99
N PHE A 5 1.68 -54.51 33.19
CA PHE A 5 1.91 -53.61 34.33
C PHE A 5 3.13 -52.70 34.13
N ASN A 6 4.20 -53.23 33.53
CA ASN A 6 5.41 -52.43 33.25
C ASN A 6 5.13 -51.32 32.23
N ASN A 7 4.33 -51.61 31.20
CA ASN A 7 3.96 -50.61 30.19
C ASN A 7 3.08 -49.50 30.78
N LEU A 8 2.19 -49.82 31.73
CA LEU A 8 1.31 -48.82 32.35
C LEU A 8 2.09 -47.80 33.22
N ILE A 9 3.10 -48.27 33.97
CA ILE A 9 3.97 -47.40 34.79
C ILE A 9 4.88 -46.51 33.93
N ILE A 10 5.34 -47.02 32.79
CA ILE A 10 6.16 -46.25 31.83
C ILE A 10 5.31 -45.15 31.16
N MET A 11 4.06 -45.44 30.79
CA MET A 11 3.17 -44.43 30.19
C MET A 11 2.82 -43.29 31.15
N ASP A 12 2.68 -43.56 32.45
CA ASP A 12 2.38 -42.51 33.44
C ASP A 12 3.55 -41.54 33.64
N LYS A 13 4.79 -42.06 33.70
CA LYS A 13 6.01 -41.22 33.79
C LYS A 13 6.26 -40.37 32.54
N ILE A 14 5.92 -40.87 31.35
CA ILE A 14 6.07 -40.14 30.08
C ILE A 14 4.99 -39.05 29.97
N ARG A 15 3.75 -39.35 30.36
CA ARG A 15 2.67 -38.35 30.35
C ARG A 15 2.92 -37.20 31.33
N PHE A 16 3.50 -37.47 32.50
CA PHE A 16 3.89 -36.43 33.46
C PHE A 16 5.04 -35.54 32.94
N LYS A 17 6.05 -36.12 32.27
CA LYS A 17 7.15 -35.34 31.66
C LYS A 17 6.69 -34.46 30.49
N VAL A 18 5.77 -34.96 29.66
CA VAL A 18 5.20 -34.20 28.53
C VAL A 18 4.36 -33.02 29.04
N PHE A 19 3.58 -33.21 30.10
CA PHE A 19 2.70 -32.17 30.66
C PHE A 19 3.46 -31.04 31.37
N ILE A 20 4.65 -31.32 31.95
CA ILE A 20 5.47 -30.31 32.64
C ILE A 20 6.31 -29.42 31.69
N LEU A 21 6.64 -29.90 30.48
CA LEU A 21 7.43 -29.13 29.50
C LEU A 21 6.57 -28.33 28.51
N LEU A 22 5.28 -28.64 28.41
CA LEU A 22 4.33 -27.97 27.52
C LEU A 22 4.20 -26.44 27.72
N PRO A 23 4.21 -25.86 28.95
CA PRO A 23 4.14 -24.40 29.08
C PRO A 23 5.45 -23.67 28.73
N PHE A 24 6.59 -24.37 28.63
CA PHE A 24 7.88 -23.77 28.25
C PHE A 24 8.12 -23.74 26.74
N LEU A 25 7.48 -24.63 25.98
CA LEU A 25 7.56 -24.62 24.51
C LEU A 25 6.61 -23.58 23.89
N THR A 26 5.50 -23.22 24.56
CA THR A 26 4.57 -22.20 24.07
C THR A 26 5.07 -20.77 24.33
N LEU A 27 5.88 -20.56 25.38
CA LEU A 27 6.39 -19.23 25.71
C LEU A 27 7.56 -18.80 24.79
N THR A 28 8.32 -19.76 24.27
CA THR A 28 9.44 -19.50 23.35
C THR A 28 8.97 -19.20 21.92
N LEU A 29 7.77 -19.64 21.51
CA LEU A 29 7.22 -19.33 20.19
C LEU A 29 6.51 -17.96 20.12
N TYR A 30 6.24 -17.30 21.27
CA TYR A 30 5.56 -16.00 21.33
C TYR A 30 6.51 -14.79 21.31
N LEU A 31 7.83 -15.03 21.22
CA LEU A 31 8.88 -14.00 21.17
C LEU A 31 9.64 -14.00 19.83
N LEU A 32 9.04 -14.53 18.76
CA LEU A 32 9.54 -14.20 17.43
C LEU A 32 9.36 -12.69 17.21
N PRO A 33 10.42 -11.94 16.85
CA PRO A 33 10.35 -10.51 16.74
C PRO A 33 9.44 -10.15 15.57
N VAL A 34 8.28 -9.56 15.88
CA VAL A 34 7.41 -8.84 14.90
C VAL A 34 8.18 -7.72 14.17
N HIS A 35 9.41 -7.44 14.57
CA HIS A 35 10.24 -6.35 14.07
C HIS A 35 10.98 -6.63 12.74
N ALA A 36 11.04 -7.87 12.24
CA ALA A 36 11.81 -8.18 11.03
C ALA A 36 11.03 -7.98 9.71
N ASN A 37 9.73 -7.75 9.79
CA ASN A 37 8.81 -7.63 8.66
C ASN A 37 8.16 -6.23 8.56
N ASP A 38 8.24 -5.42 9.61
CA ASP A 38 7.82 -4.02 9.59
C ASP A 38 8.65 -3.18 8.60
N TRP A 39 9.96 -3.43 8.49
CA TRP A 39 10.81 -2.67 7.56
C TRP A 39 10.51 -2.99 6.09
N ILE A 40 10.09 -4.22 5.78
CA ILE A 40 9.69 -4.63 4.42
C ILE A 40 8.33 -4.02 4.07
N LEU A 41 7.37 -4.05 5.00
CA LEU A 41 6.06 -3.43 4.82
C LEU A 41 6.16 -1.89 4.72
N LYS A 42 7.00 -1.26 5.55
CA LYS A 42 7.22 0.20 5.54
C LYS A 42 7.89 0.67 4.24
N LYS A 43 8.93 -0.02 3.75
CA LYS A 43 9.54 0.31 2.43
C LYS A 43 8.57 0.11 1.27
N GLY A 44 7.76 -0.95 1.29
CA GLY A 44 6.74 -1.20 0.27
C GLY A 44 5.69 -0.11 0.24
N LEU A 45 5.20 0.30 1.42
CA LEU A 45 4.21 1.37 1.57
C LEU A 45 4.78 2.72 1.16
N GLU A 46 6.00 3.07 1.57
CA GLU A 46 6.66 4.33 1.19
C GLU A 46 6.90 4.43 -0.32
N ASN A 47 7.42 3.38 -0.96
CA ASN A 47 7.65 3.40 -2.41
C ASN A 47 6.35 3.51 -3.22
N GLN A 48 5.28 2.87 -2.76
CA GLN A 48 3.97 2.97 -3.39
C GLN A 48 3.33 4.36 -3.18
N PHE A 49 3.50 4.95 -1.99
CA PHE A 49 2.99 6.29 -1.67
C PHE A 49 3.76 7.40 -2.41
N LEU A 50 5.09 7.26 -2.57
CA LEU A 50 5.92 8.17 -3.34
C LEU A 50 5.58 8.08 -4.85
N SER A 51 5.28 6.88 -5.35
CA SER A 51 4.83 6.71 -6.74
C SER A 51 3.44 7.27 -7.01
N SER A 52 2.55 7.32 -6.01
CA SER A 52 1.19 7.87 -6.16
C SER A 52 1.10 9.37 -5.89
N THR A 53 2.16 9.98 -5.33
CA THR A 53 2.21 11.42 -5.01
C THR A 53 3.23 12.20 -5.85
N MET A 54 4.12 11.53 -6.59
CA MET A 54 5.05 12.19 -7.50
C MET A 54 4.53 12.15 -8.93
N MET A 55 4.44 13.34 -9.51
CA MET A 55 4.15 13.54 -10.92
C MET A 55 5.20 12.87 -11.80
N LYS A 56 4.76 12.07 -12.76
CA LYS A 56 5.67 11.37 -13.66
C LYS A 56 5.99 12.25 -14.88
N ILE A 57 7.20 12.79 -14.93
CA ILE A 57 7.73 13.55 -16.08
C ILE A 57 7.97 12.61 -17.27
N GLY A 58 7.64 13.05 -18.48
CA GLY A 58 7.85 12.26 -19.69
C GLY A 58 7.03 12.73 -20.88
N HIS A 59 7.37 12.26 -22.08
CA HIS A 59 6.65 12.63 -23.30
C HIS A 59 5.17 12.25 -23.21
N ASN A 60 4.30 13.25 -23.32
CA ASN A 60 2.85 13.06 -23.24
C ASN A 60 2.28 12.81 -24.64
N SER A 61 1.49 11.74 -24.79
CA SER A 61 0.83 11.39 -26.04
C SER A 61 -0.62 11.86 -26.13
N PHE A 62 -1.19 12.41 -25.05
CA PHE A 62 -2.56 12.89 -25.05
C PHE A 62 -2.70 14.19 -25.82
N THR A 63 -3.79 14.31 -26.59
CA THR A 63 -4.18 15.58 -27.20
C THR A 63 -4.89 16.47 -26.18
N LYS A 64 -4.96 17.77 -26.49
CA LYS A 64 -5.70 18.73 -25.67
C LYS A 64 -7.15 18.31 -25.45
N GLU A 65 -7.83 17.85 -26.51
CA GLU A 65 -9.23 17.43 -26.46
C GLU A 65 -9.44 16.21 -25.55
N GLN A 66 -8.49 15.27 -25.55
CA GLN A 66 -8.54 14.10 -24.67
C GLN A 66 -8.42 14.50 -23.20
N ILE A 67 -7.54 15.46 -22.89
CA ILE A 67 -7.37 15.99 -21.54
C ILE A 67 -8.59 16.79 -21.09
N GLU A 68 -9.13 17.65 -21.94
CA GLU A 68 -10.35 18.38 -21.63
C GLU A 68 -11.52 17.43 -21.36
N LYS A 69 -11.66 16.36 -22.17
CA LYS A 69 -12.68 15.34 -21.93
C LYS A 69 -12.47 14.67 -20.57
N ARG A 70 -11.24 14.26 -20.25
CA ARG A 70 -10.92 13.63 -18.97
C ARG A 70 -11.25 14.54 -17.78
N LEU A 71 -10.90 15.82 -17.85
CA LEU A 71 -11.22 16.80 -16.81
C LEU A 71 -12.75 16.96 -16.64
N ARG A 72 -13.51 17.02 -17.73
CA ARG A 72 -14.98 17.07 -17.69
C ARG A 72 -15.60 15.80 -17.13
N ASP A 73 -15.08 14.63 -17.51
CA ASP A 73 -15.52 13.32 -16.98
C ASP A 73 -15.29 13.23 -15.45
N HIS A 74 -14.32 13.98 -14.92
CA HIS A 74 -14.06 14.15 -13.48
C HIS A 74 -14.85 15.29 -12.80
N GLY A 75 -15.78 15.94 -13.51
CA GLY A 75 -16.66 16.99 -12.97
C GLY A 75 -16.09 18.41 -13.05
N PHE A 76 -14.97 18.63 -13.73
CA PHE A 76 -14.42 19.96 -13.94
C PHE A 76 -15.00 20.62 -15.20
N ASN A 77 -15.89 21.59 -15.00
CA ASN A 77 -16.65 22.19 -16.11
C ASN A 77 -16.05 23.50 -16.65
N HIS A 78 -15.24 24.20 -15.86
CA HIS A 78 -14.67 25.50 -16.22
C HIS A 78 -13.15 25.42 -16.33
N ILE A 79 -12.68 24.78 -17.40
CA ILE A 79 -11.26 24.58 -17.68
C ILE A 79 -10.71 25.81 -18.41
N LYS A 80 -9.63 26.39 -17.87
CA LYS A 80 -8.92 27.57 -18.40
C LYS A 80 -7.43 27.28 -18.48
N HIS A 81 -6.74 27.96 -19.38
CA HIS A 81 -5.27 27.90 -19.52
C HIS A 81 -4.72 26.46 -19.62
N LEU A 82 -5.42 25.57 -20.32
CA LEU A 82 -4.95 24.20 -20.54
C LEU A 82 -3.78 24.21 -21.53
N LEU A 83 -2.60 23.82 -21.05
CA LEU A 83 -1.35 23.81 -21.81
C LEU A 83 -0.46 22.62 -21.41
N LEU A 84 0.28 22.09 -22.37
CA LEU A 84 1.33 21.10 -22.13
C LEU A 84 2.64 21.84 -21.83
N ASP A 85 3.28 21.51 -20.72
CA ASP A 85 4.57 22.10 -20.33
C ASP A 85 5.77 21.30 -20.90
N PRO A 86 7.01 21.81 -20.76
CA PRO A 86 8.21 21.14 -21.26
C PRO A 86 8.50 19.77 -20.61
N ASP A 87 7.97 19.52 -19.42
CA ASP A 87 8.12 18.25 -18.69
C ASP A 87 7.08 17.19 -19.14
N GLY A 88 6.21 17.56 -20.08
CA GLY A 88 5.14 16.71 -20.59
C GLY A 88 3.94 16.61 -19.64
N ILE A 89 3.77 17.62 -18.79
CA ILE A 89 2.65 17.73 -17.87
C ILE A 89 1.61 18.69 -18.44
N TRP A 90 0.37 18.22 -18.54
CA TRP A 90 -0.76 19.08 -18.85
C TRP A 90 -1.15 19.87 -17.62
N ARG A 91 -1.14 21.20 -17.72
CA ARG A 91 -1.53 22.11 -16.64
C ARG A 91 -2.78 22.86 -17.02
N ALA A 92 -3.71 23.00 -16.09
CA ALA A 92 -4.95 23.75 -16.27
C ALA A 92 -5.32 24.51 -15.01
N LEU A 93 -6.04 25.62 -15.18
CA LEU A 93 -6.79 26.28 -14.13
C LEU A 93 -8.24 25.84 -14.25
N ILE A 94 -8.80 25.23 -13.22
CA ILE A 94 -10.21 24.84 -13.18
C ILE A 94 -10.97 25.72 -12.20
N SER A 95 -12.27 25.93 -12.43
CA SER A 95 -13.16 26.50 -11.42
C SER A 95 -14.17 25.46 -10.96
N HIS A 96 -14.22 25.22 -9.65
CA HIS A 96 -15.13 24.29 -8.99
C HIS A 96 -15.64 24.93 -7.69
N ASN A 97 -16.95 24.93 -7.48
CA ASN A 97 -17.60 25.54 -6.30
C ASN A 97 -17.20 27.01 -6.04
N GLY A 98 -16.96 27.80 -7.10
CA GLY A 98 -16.56 29.21 -6.96
C GLY A 98 -15.08 29.42 -6.60
N HIS A 99 -14.33 28.35 -6.38
CA HIS A 99 -12.88 28.38 -6.16
C HIS A 99 -12.14 28.00 -7.43
N ASN A 100 -10.93 28.54 -7.60
CA ASN A 100 -10.04 28.18 -8.69
C ASN A 100 -8.96 27.23 -8.16
N TYR A 101 -8.72 26.13 -8.87
CA TYR A 101 -7.69 25.16 -8.55
C TYR A 101 -6.74 25.00 -9.73
N LYS A 102 -5.47 24.72 -9.45
CA LYS A 102 -4.54 24.28 -10.49
C LYS A 102 -4.62 22.77 -10.57
N VAL A 103 -4.67 22.26 -11.79
CA VAL A 103 -4.67 20.82 -12.04
C VAL A 103 -3.52 20.51 -12.95
N SER A 104 -2.83 19.43 -12.62
CA SER A 104 -1.73 18.91 -13.38
C SER A 104 -2.00 17.45 -13.73
N ILE A 105 -1.76 17.05 -14.98
CA ILE A 105 -2.00 15.70 -15.48
C ILE A 105 -0.74 15.19 -16.16
N ASP A 106 -0.23 14.06 -15.70
CA ASP A 106 1.01 13.47 -16.22
C ASP A 106 0.78 12.60 -17.47
N TYR A 107 1.85 11.99 -18.00
CA TYR A 107 1.76 11.14 -19.19
C TYR A 107 0.99 9.83 -18.93
N SER A 108 0.82 9.42 -17.67
CA SER A 108 0.00 8.25 -17.29
C SER A 108 -1.48 8.60 -17.21
N GLY A 109 -1.82 9.90 -17.21
CA GLY A 109 -3.17 10.41 -17.06
C GLY A 109 -3.59 10.58 -15.60
N ASP A 110 -2.64 10.55 -14.65
CA ASP A 110 -2.92 10.77 -13.24
C ASP A 110 -3.19 12.26 -12.99
N ILE A 111 -4.26 12.57 -12.26
CA ILE A 111 -4.74 13.95 -12.04
C ILE A 111 -4.34 14.40 -10.63
N PHE A 112 -3.59 15.49 -10.57
CA PHE A 112 -3.16 16.14 -9.33
C PHE A 112 -3.84 17.50 -9.22
N VAL A 113 -4.56 17.74 -8.13
CA VAL A 113 -5.22 19.01 -7.84
C VAL A 113 -4.44 19.74 -6.77
N GLU A 114 -3.95 20.94 -7.09
CA GLU A 114 -3.30 21.87 -6.17
C GLU A 114 -4.34 22.87 -5.65
N GLN A 115 -4.43 23.00 -4.32
CA GLN A 115 -5.29 23.96 -3.62
C GLN A 115 -4.59 25.30 -3.41
#